data_AF-A0A834X201-F1
#
_entry.id   AF-A0A834X201-F1
#
_cell.length_a   1.000
_cell.length_b   1.000
_cell.length_c   1.000
_cell.angle_alpha   90.00
_cell.angle_beta   90.00
_cell.angle_gamma   90.00
#
_symmetry.space_group_name_H-M   'P 1'
#
loop_
_entity.id
_entity.type
_entity.pdbx_description
1 polymer ?
#
loop_
_entity_poly.entity_id
_entity_poly.type
_entity_poly.pdbx_seq_one_letter_code
_entity_poly.pdbx_strand_id
1 'polypeptide(L)' 'MVGSRRSEEVVDPNIETRPSTSALKRALLTALRCVDPDAEKRPKMSQVVRMLESEEYPIPREV' A
#
# COMPACT_ATOMS: atom_id res chain seq x y z
N MET A 1 -11.06 5.05 -2.22
CA MET A 1 -10.66 3.65 -2.50
C MET A 1 -10.33 2.89 -1.21
N VAL A 2 -9.16 3.06 -0.59
CA VAL A 2 -8.82 2.37 0.68
C VAL A 2 -9.70 2.84 1.84
N GLY A 3 -9.87 4.16 2.00
CA GLY A 3 -10.77 4.74 3.02
C GLY A 3 -12.26 4.41 2.81
N SER A 4 -12.65 4.07 1.57
CA SER A 4 -14.00 3.65 1.22
C SER A 4 -14.23 2.15 1.40
N ARG A 5 -13.23 1.41 1.92
CA ARG A 5 -13.23 -0.06 2.09
C ARG A 5 -13.44 -0.86 0.79
N ARG A 6 -13.16 -0.26 -0.37
CA ARG A 6 -13.30 -0.86 -1.71
C ARG A 6 -11.95 -1.28 -2.29
N SER A 7 -11.07 -1.87 -1.46
CA SER A 7 -9.72 -2.25 -1.90
C SER A 7 -9.71 -3.42 -2.88
N GLU A 8 -10.68 -4.32 -2.83
CA GLU A 8 -10.69 -5.54 -3.66
C GLU A 8 -11.12 -5.29 -5.11
N GLU A 9 -11.72 -4.14 -5.40
CA GLU A 9 -12.19 -3.80 -6.75
C GLU A 9 -11.06 -3.39 -7.70
N VAL A 10 -9.86 -3.14 -7.17
CA VAL A 10 -8.68 -2.78 -7.96
C VAL A 10 -7.69 -3.93 -8.12
N VAL A 11 -8.09 -5.13 -7.71
CA VAL A 11 -7.35 -6.35 -7.99
C VAL A 11 -7.50 -6.67 -9.47
N ASP A 12 -6.40 -6.95 -10.15
CA ASP A 12 -6.41 -7.40 -11.54
C ASP A 12 -7.28 -8.67 -11.66
N PRO A 13 -8.30 -8.72 -12.54
CA PRO A 13 -9.14 -9.89 -12.71
C PRO A 13 -8.37 -11.15 -13.18
N ASN A 14 -7.19 -10.99 -13.78
CA ASN A 14 -6.35 -12.08 -14.27
C ASN A 14 -5.36 -12.60 -13.22
N ILE A 15 -5.34 -12.07 -12.00
CA ILE A 15 -4.45 -12.58 -10.96
C ILE A 15 -4.91 -13.97 -10.52
N GLU A 16 -4.07 -14.98 -10.72
CA GLU A 16 -4.42 -16.37 -10.43
C GLU A 16 -4.60 -16.60 -8.92
N THR A 17 -3.62 -16.16 -8.14
CA THR A 17 -3.68 -16.24 -6.67
C THR A 17 -4.06 -14.89 -6.10
N ARG A 18 -5.29 -14.79 -5.59
CA ARG A 18 -5.74 -13.56 -4.93
C ARG A 18 -4.89 -13.28 -3.69
N PRO A 19 -4.36 -12.05 -3.54
CA PRO A 19 -3.65 -11.67 -2.33
C PRO A 19 -4.62 -11.60 -1.15
N SER A 20 -4.10 -11.69 0.07
CA SER A 20 -4.88 -11.38 1.26
C SER A 20 -5.31 -9.91 1.25
N THR A 21 -6.46 -9.60 1.85
CA THR A 21 -6.94 -8.21 1.96
C THR A 21 -5.93 -7.29 2.67
N SER A 22 -5.12 -7.81 3.60
CA SER A 22 -4.06 -7.06 4.28
C SER A 22 -2.89 -6.73 3.35
N ALA A 23 -2.40 -7.71 2.58
CA ALA A 23 -1.34 -7.50 1.59
C ALA A 23 -1.78 -6.49 0.53
N LEU A 24 -3.03 -6.60 0.06
CA LEU A 24 -3.59 -5.67 -0.91
C LEU A 24 -3.68 -4.24 -0.36
N LYS A 25 -4.20 -4.06 0.86
CA LYS A 25 -4.28 -2.73 1.50
C LYS A 25 -2.90 -2.11 1.69
N ARG A 26 -1.91 -2.91 2.08
CA ARG A 26 -0.52 -2.47 2.25
C ARG A 26 0.09 -2.01 0.93
N ALA A 27 -0.05 -2.81 -0.13
CA ALA A 27 0.43 -2.47 -1.46
C ALA A 27 -0.22 -1.16 -1.96
N LEU A 28 -1.56 -1.04 -1.83
CA LEU A 28 -2.28 0.17 -2.24
C LEU A 28 -1.85 1.42 -1.47
N LEU A 29 -1.72 1.33 -0.15
CA LEU A 29 -1.31 2.48 0.66
C LEU A 29 0.15 2.87 0.44
N THR A 30 1.01 1.90 0.14
CA THR A 30 2.40 2.16 -0.28
C THR A 30 2.42 2.86 -1.63
N ALA A 31 1.69 2.35 -2.62
CA ALA A 31 1.58 2.95 -3.94
C ALA A 31 1.06 4.39 -3.89
N LEU A 32 0.02 4.65 -3.09
CA LEU A 32 -0.55 6.00 -2.91
C LEU A 32 0.47 6.99 -2.31
N ARG A 33 1.34 6.55 -1.39
CA ARG A 33 2.42 7.39 -0.85
C ARG A 33 3.51 7.66 -1.88
N CYS A 34 3.84 6.67 -2.73
CA CYS A 34 4.83 6.84 -3.79
C CYS A 34 4.42 7.89 -4.84
N VAL A 35 3.12 8.11 -5.03
CA VAL A 35 2.58 9.06 -6.01
C VAL A 35 2.00 10.32 -5.35
N ASP A 36 2.41 10.65 -4.13
CA ASP A 36 1.98 11.87 -3.47
C ASP A 36 2.27 13.09 -4.38
N PRO A 37 1.30 14.00 -4.59
CA PRO A 37 1.52 15.21 -5.38
C PRO A 37 2.70 16.06 -4.87
N ASP A 38 2.94 16.03 -3.56
CA ASP A 38 4.08 16.66 -2.92
C ASP A 38 5.28 15.71 -2.95
N ALA A 39 6.32 16.08 -3.70
CA ALA A 39 7.51 15.24 -3.88
C ALA A 39 8.24 14.96 -2.56
N GLU A 40 8.20 15.89 -1.61
CA GLU A 40 8.87 15.76 -0.31
C GLU A 40 8.17 14.74 0.61
N LYS A 41 6.89 14.43 0.33
CA LYS A 41 6.13 13.41 1.08
C LYS A 41 6.33 11.99 0.53
N ARG A 42 6.96 11.84 -0.64
CA ARG A 42 7.18 10.53 -1.25
C ARG A 42 8.25 9.77 -0.46
N PRO A 43 8.04 8.48 -0.15
CA PRO A 43 9.01 7.68 0.57
C PRO A 43 10.26 7.42 -0.27
N LYS A 44 11.41 7.30 0.39
CA LYS A 44 12.63 6.74 -0.22
C LYS A 44 12.41 5.26 -0.53
N MET A 45 13.12 4.73 -1.53
CA MET A 45 12.99 3.32 -1.92
C MET A 45 13.25 2.34 -0.76
N SER A 46 14.15 2.65 0.18
CA SER A 46 14.35 1.84 1.39
C SER A 46 13.12 1.78 2.30
N GLN A 47 12.38 2.88 2.41
CA GLN A 47 11.11 2.91 3.13
C GLN A 47 10.04 2.11 2.37
N VAL A 48 9.99 2.22 1.04
CA VAL A 48 9.05 1.45 0.19
C VAL A 48 9.24 -0.06 0.40
N VAL A 49 10.47 -0.56 0.37
CA VAL A 49 10.76 -1.99 0.59
C VAL A 49 10.27 -2.44 1.97
N ARG A 50 10.62 -1.70 3.03
CA ARG A 50 10.14 -1.98 4.40
C ARG A 50 8.61 -1.97 4.48
N MET A 51 7.96 -1.02 3.79
CA MET A 51 6.51 -0.92 3.76
C MET A 51 5.83 -2.11 3.09
N LEU A 52 6.46 -2.74 2.09
CA LEU A 52 5.92 -3.92 1.40
C LEU A 52 6.17 -5.20 2.21
N GLU A 53 7.36 -5.35 2.79
CA GLU A 53 7.76 -6.54 3.55
C GLU A 53 7.12 -6.62 4.94
N SER A 54 6.76 -5.49 5.56
CA SER A 54 6.23 -5.44 6.93
C SER A 54 4.90 -6.19 7.09
N GLU A 55 4.88 -7.34 7.77
CA GLU A 55 3.65 -8.09 8.05
C GLU A 55 2.62 -7.30 8.86
N GLU A 56 3.07 -6.38 9.71
CA GLU A 56 2.22 -5.44 10.45
C GLU A 56 1.84 -4.23 9.60
N TYR A 57 0.54 -4.07 9.38
CA TYR A 57 -0.06 -2.85 8.87
C TYR A 57 -1.24 -2.45 9.77
N PRO A 58 -1.38 -1.19 10.18
CA PRO A 58 -0.60 -0.02 9.74
C PRO A 58 0.74 0.14 10.45
N ILE A 59 1.77 0.53 9.70
CA ILE A 59 3.00 1.07 10.27
C ILE A 59 2.60 2.34 11.04
N PRO A 60 2.94 2.46 12.34
CA PRO A 60 2.70 3.68 13.10
C PRO A 60 3.25 4.87 12.33
N ARG A 61 2.46 5.95 12.19
CA ARG A 61 3.04 7.21 11.75
C ARG A 61 4.06 7.61 12.83
N GLU A 62 5.33 7.72 12.46
CA GLU A 62 6.27 8.48 13.27
C GLU A 62 5.66 9.90 13.40
N VAL A 63 5.38 10.27 14.65
CA VAL A 63 4.85 11.59 15.07
C VAL A 63 5.97 12.62 15.10
#